data_AF-A0A8S4AE93-F1
#
_entry.id   AF-A0A8S4AE93-F1
#
_cell.length_a   1.000
_cell.length_b   1.000
_cell.length_c   1.000
_cell.angle_alpha   90.00
_cell.angle_beta   90.00
_cell.angle_gamma   90.00
#
_symmetry.space_group_name_H-M   'P 1'
#
loop_
_entity.id
_entity.type
_entity.pdbx_description
1 polymer ?
#
loop_
_entity_poly.entity_id
_entity_poly.type
_entity_poly.pdbx_seq_one_letter_code
_entity_poly.pdbx_strand_id
1 'polypeptide(L)'
;CKIAGKSCVLLLTPVPECSVRKGELLYPGRGLMEGWFDACTGYFNTQDRSNSWDFTAPYLVSNASFFVAEGNPTGFNPDLDDYSSFTLVYQITAITNNHCLNRLHKKFNRLIVTEGEEEAILMVLNGTADAWFTKEDNIPRLQRLPQRFHCENVGTSIMTRKGGELPSWWNVAFAEFYSTGGYSNFCKEQGQMYNVNFPCLEGPEKSAELKEGTIEGF
;
A
#
# COMPACT_ATOMS: atom_id res chain seq x y z
N CYS A 1 1.03 -15.81 -13.04
CA CYS A 1 2.02 -16.43 -13.96
C CYS A 1 1.54 -17.75 -14.56
N LYS A 2 1.36 -18.82 -13.77
CA LYS A 2 0.86 -20.12 -14.27
C LYS A 2 -0.44 -20.00 -15.08
N ILE A 3 -1.43 -19.27 -14.54
CA ILE A 3 -2.72 -18.99 -15.20
C ILE A 3 -2.51 -18.28 -16.55
N ALA A 4 -1.56 -17.34 -16.62
CA ALA A 4 -1.24 -16.61 -17.84
C ALA A 4 -0.32 -17.39 -18.83
N GLY A 5 0.06 -18.63 -18.52
CA GLY A 5 1.03 -19.40 -19.33
C GLY A 5 2.42 -18.76 -19.40
N LYS A 6 2.80 -17.93 -18.42
CA LYS A 6 4.10 -17.25 -18.36
C LYS A 6 5.05 -17.96 -17.39
N SER A 7 6.33 -18.03 -17.75
CA SER A 7 7.40 -18.37 -16.81
C SER A 7 7.83 -17.10 -16.07
N CYS A 8 7.76 -17.11 -14.75
CA CYS A 8 8.12 -15.97 -13.91
C CYS A 8 9.14 -16.40 -12.86
N VAL A 9 10.09 -15.53 -12.57
CA VAL A 9 11.11 -15.73 -11.53
C VAL A 9 11.11 -14.51 -10.62
N LEU A 10 11.21 -14.75 -9.30
CA LEU A 10 11.44 -13.70 -8.33
C LEU A 10 12.94 -13.61 -8.04
N LEU A 11 13.46 -12.40 -7.99
CA LEU A 11 14.83 -12.09 -7.63
C LEU A 11 14.86 -11.03 -6.54
N LEU A 12 15.89 -11.07 -5.71
CA LEU A 12 16.12 -10.07 -4.68
C LEU A 12 17.04 -8.99 -5.25
N THR A 13 16.66 -7.74 -5.06
CA THR A 13 17.43 -6.58 -5.48
C THR A 13 17.24 -5.44 -4.48
N PRO A 14 18.22 -4.54 -4.28
CA PRO A 14 18.03 -3.37 -3.45
C PRO A 14 16.85 -2.51 -3.93
N VAL A 15 16.07 -1.94 -3.00
CA VAL A 15 14.95 -1.03 -3.30
C VAL A 15 15.32 0.08 -4.30
N PRO A 16 16.53 0.69 -4.24
CA PRO A 16 16.96 1.68 -5.24
C PRO A 16 16.94 1.21 -6.70
N GLU A 17 16.99 -0.11 -6.97
CA GLU A 17 16.91 -0.62 -8.35
C GLU A 17 15.48 -0.52 -8.91
N CYS A 18 14.47 -0.42 -8.05
CA CYS A 18 13.07 -0.21 -8.41
C CYS A 18 12.68 1.27 -8.40
N SER A 19 13.08 2.00 -7.36
CA SER A 19 12.76 3.42 -7.19
C SER A 19 13.81 4.12 -6.34
N VAL A 20 14.21 5.33 -6.75
CA VAL A 20 15.19 6.15 -6.04
C VAL A 20 14.53 7.47 -5.63
N ARG A 21 14.67 7.86 -4.36
CA ARG A 21 14.30 9.20 -3.90
C ARG A 21 15.49 10.15 -4.10
N LYS A 22 15.26 11.32 -4.71
CA LYS A 22 16.22 12.44 -4.74
C LYS A 22 15.49 13.71 -4.30
N GLY A 23 15.79 14.18 -3.08
CA GLY A 23 15.00 15.22 -2.43
C GLY A 23 13.55 14.77 -2.21
N GLU A 24 12.59 15.59 -2.62
CA GLU A 24 11.15 15.26 -2.50
C GLU A 24 10.62 14.39 -3.66
N LEU A 25 11.43 14.11 -4.67
CA LEU A 25 10.99 13.44 -5.88
C LEU A 25 11.39 11.95 -5.89
N LEU A 26 10.48 11.12 -6.41
CA LEU A 26 10.71 9.71 -6.68
C LEU A 26 10.99 9.51 -8.17
N TYR A 27 12.06 8.77 -8.47
CA TYR A 27 12.52 8.47 -9.83
C TYR A 27 12.54 6.96 -10.07
N PRO A 28 12.31 6.51 -11.32
CA PRO A 28 12.56 5.14 -11.74
C PRO A 28 13.96 4.67 -11.38
N GLY A 29 14.04 3.52 -10.71
CA GLY A 29 15.30 2.88 -10.37
C GLY A 29 16.00 2.30 -11.60
N ARG A 30 17.33 2.18 -11.51
CA ARG A 30 18.20 1.69 -12.58
C ARG A 30 17.77 0.31 -13.06
N GLY A 31 17.67 -0.69 -12.17
CA GLY A 31 17.37 -2.06 -12.56
C GLY A 31 16.09 -2.21 -13.38
N LEU A 32 15.02 -1.50 -13.00
CA LEU A 32 13.77 -1.51 -13.75
C LEU A 32 13.90 -0.85 -15.14
N MET A 33 14.67 0.24 -15.23
CA MET A 33 14.82 1.00 -16.47
C MET A 33 15.83 0.38 -17.45
N GLU A 34 16.83 -0.33 -16.94
CA GLU A 34 17.82 -1.06 -17.75
C GLU A 34 17.37 -2.48 -18.10
N GLY A 35 16.24 -2.94 -17.56
CA GLY A 35 15.66 -4.24 -17.90
C GLY A 35 16.35 -5.41 -17.22
N TRP A 36 16.93 -5.19 -16.04
CA TRP A 36 17.45 -6.27 -15.20
C TRP A 36 16.32 -7.19 -14.71
N PHE A 37 15.11 -6.64 -14.61
CA PHE A 37 13.87 -7.32 -14.30
C PHE A 37 12.69 -6.54 -14.91
N ASP A 38 11.58 -7.24 -15.15
CA ASP A 38 10.40 -6.65 -15.80
C ASP A 38 9.57 -5.77 -14.86
N ALA A 39 9.64 -6.03 -13.55
CA ALA A 39 8.77 -5.41 -12.57
C ALA A 39 9.27 -5.52 -11.12
N CYS A 40 8.68 -4.68 -10.27
CA CYS A 40 8.86 -4.66 -8.83
C CYS A 40 7.54 -4.95 -8.11
N THR A 41 7.52 -5.97 -7.26
CA THR A 41 6.33 -6.35 -6.48
C THR A 41 6.27 -5.58 -5.16
N GLY A 42 5.07 -5.40 -4.60
CA GLY A 42 4.88 -4.77 -3.29
C GLY A 42 4.80 -3.24 -3.32
N TYR A 43 4.51 -2.64 -4.48
CA TYR A 43 4.50 -1.19 -4.66
C TYR A 43 3.08 -0.64 -4.73
N PHE A 44 2.93 0.63 -4.37
CA PHE A 44 1.65 1.33 -4.34
C PHE A 44 1.51 2.22 -5.56
N ASN A 45 0.35 2.15 -6.20
CA ASN A 45 -0.03 3.08 -7.24
C ASN A 45 -0.54 4.37 -6.57
N THR A 46 0.28 5.41 -6.59
CA THR A 46 -0.09 6.76 -6.15
C THR A 46 -0.10 7.69 -7.36
N GLN A 47 -0.86 8.80 -7.28
CA GLN A 47 -0.94 9.77 -8.38
C GLN A 47 0.43 10.28 -8.85
N ASP A 48 1.35 10.51 -7.92
CA ASP A 48 2.73 10.94 -8.23
C ASP A 48 3.53 9.83 -8.94
N ARG A 49 3.36 8.57 -8.54
CA ARG A 49 4.05 7.44 -9.17
C ARG A 49 3.47 7.07 -10.53
N SER A 50 2.16 7.21 -10.75
CA SER A 50 1.55 6.87 -12.05
C SER A 50 2.13 7.67 -13.23
N ASN A 51 2.79 8.80 -12.97
CA ASN A 51 3.47 9.59 -13.99
C ASN A 51 4.76 8.92 -14.51
N SER A 52 5.41 8.10 -13.69
CA SER A 52 6.74 7.53 -13.97
C SER A 52 6.70 6.02 -14.22
N TRP A 53 5.68 5.33 -13.71
CA TRP A 53 5.51 3.88 -13.81
C TRP A 53 4.11 3.50 -14.27
N ASP A 54 3.97 2.25 -14.71
CA ASP A 54 2.67 1.59 -14.82
C ASP A 54 2.52 0.57 -13.69
N PHE A 55 1.27 0.20 -13.42
CA PHE A 55 0.92 -0.69 -12.33
C PHE A 55 -0.08 -1.75 -12.80
N THR A 56 0.03 -2.95 -12.23
CA THR A 56 -1.05 -3.94 -12.33
C THR A 56 -2.26 -3.52 -11.51
N ALA A 57 -3.35 -4.26 -11.66
CA ALA A 57 -4.41 -4.29 -10.66
C ALA A 57 -3.82 -4.63 -9.27
N PRO A 58 -4.36 -4.07 -8.19
CA PRO A 58 -3.90 -4.36 -6.85
C PRO A 58 -4.20 -5.81 -6.48
N TYR A 59 -3.37 -6.40 -5.63
CA TYR A 59 -3.55 -7.75 -5.09
C TYR A 59 -3.50 -7.77 -3.56
N LEU A 60 -3.41 -6.63 -2.88
CA LEU A 60 -3.67 -6.46 -1.45
C LEU A 60 -4.34 -5.11 -1.24
N VAL A 61 -5.20 -5.00 -0.23
CA VAL A 61 -5.67 -3.70 0.27
C VAL A 61 -4.54 -2.98 1.01
N SER A 62 -4.63 -1.66 1.10
CA SER A 62 -3.65 -0.82 1.79
C SER A 62 -4.39 0.26 2.53
N ASN A 63 -4.09 0.42 3.82
CA ASN A 63 -4.67 1.46 4.66
C ASN A 63 -3.54 2.04 5.52
N ALA A 64 -3.39 3.36 5.51
CA ALA A 64 -2.49 4.05 6.43
C ALA A 64 -3.19 4.40 7.74
N SER A 65 -2.44 4.55 8.82
CA SER A 65 -2.91 4.98 10.14
C SER A 65 -1.85 5.84 10.81
N PHE A 66 -2.25 6.56 11.86
CA PHE A 66 -1.30 7.22 12.76
C PHE A 66 -1.01 6.33 13.96
N PHE A 67 0.25 6.33 14.37
CA PHE A 67 0.75 5.69 15.58
C PHE A 67 1.31 6.75 16.51
N VAL A 68 0.97 6.64 17.79
CA VAL A 68 1.37 7.58 18.84
C VAL A 68 2.00 6.81 20.00
N ALA A 69 2.66 7.51 20.93
CA ALA A 69 3.08 6.89 22.17
C ALA A 69 1.85 6.40 22.98
N GLU A 70 2.04 5.34 23.77
CA GLU A 70 0.96 4.74 24.59
C GLU A 70 0.25 5.81 25.45
N GLY A 71 -1.08 5.82 25.38
CA GLY A 71 -1.92 6.80 26.07
C GLY A 71 -2.07 8.14 25.34
N ASN A 72 -1.48 8.29 24.15
CA ASN A 72 -1.55 9.50 23.31
C ASN A 72 -1.25 10.80 24.10
N PRO A 73 -0.05 10.94 24.68
CA PRO A 73 0.26 12.03 25.62
C PRO A 73 0.20 13.43 25.00
N THR A 74 0.35 13.52 23.68
CA THR A 74 0.31 14.78 22.92
C THR A 74 -1.11 15.19 22.55
N GLY A 75 -2.09 14.31 22.76
CA GLY A 75 -3.48 14.53 22.35
C GLY A 75 -3.65 14.63 20.84
N PHE A 76 -2.77 13.98 20.05
CA PHE A 76 -2.88 13.99 18.60
C PHE A 76 -4.22 13.38 18.17
N ASN A 77 -4.98 14.13 17.38
CA ASN A 77 -6.28 13.72 16.90
C ASN A 77 -6.28 13.68 15.35
N PRO A 78 -6.35 12.49 14.73
CA PRO A 78 -6.33 12.33 13.28
C PRO A 78 -7.62 12.77 12.57
N ASP A 79 -8.68 13.12 13.31
CA ASP A 79 -9.89 13.72 12.73
C ASP A 79 -9.75 15.23 12.48
N LEU A 80 -8.70 15.87 13.02
CA LEU A 80 -8.45 17.30 12.78
C LEU A 80 -8.01 17.56 11.35
N ASP A 81 -8.36 18.71 10.80
CA ASP A 81 -7.87 19.16 9.49
C ASP A 81 -6.56 19.96 9.59
N ASP A 82 -6.18 20.37 10.79
CA ASP A 82 -4.96 21.14 11.03
C ASP A 82 -4.04 20.42 12.02
N TYR A 83 -2.92 19.92 11.49
CA TYR A 83 -1.85 19.29 12.24
C TYR A 83 -0.66 20.23 12.50
N SER A 84 -0.79 21.53 12.25
CA SER A 84 0.32 22.49 12.34
C SER A 84 0.95 22.57 13.74
N SER A 85 0.19 22.25 14.79
CA SER A 85 0.67 22.17 16.18
C SER A 85 1.47 20.91 16.48
N PHE A 86 1.46 19.91 15.59
CA PHE A 86 2.12 18.62 15.78
C PHE A 86 3.36 18.50 14.88
N THR A 87 4.21 17.54 15.23
CA THR A 87 5.38 17.07 14.49
C THR A 87 5.08 15.65 14.07
N LEU A 88 5.00 15.43 12.76
CA LEU A 88 4.70 14.11 12.21
C LEU A 88 5.98 13.49 11.65
N VAL A 89 6.11 12.18 11.74
CA VAL A 89 7.20 11.42 11.11
C VAL A 89 6.66 10.46 10.06
N TYR A 90 7.45 10.17 9.02
CA TYR A 90 7.21 9.09 8.05
C TYR A 90 8.53 8.55 7.49
N GLN A 91 8.52 7.33 6.96
CA GLN A 91 9.73 6.70 6.41
C GLN A 91 10.03 7.17 4.98
N ILE A 92 11.31 7.14 4.60
CA ILE A 92 11.76 7.43 3.25
C ILE A 92 11.07 6.49 2.25
N THR A 93 10.63 7.04 1.11
CA THR A 93 9.87 6.35 0.05
C THR A 93 8.46 5.88 0.43
N ALA A 94 8.01 6.07 1.67
CA ALA A 94 6.64 5.73 2.06
C ALA A 94 5.61 6.59 1.31
N ILE A 95 4.42 6.02 1.08
CA ILE A 95 3.28 6.73 0.51
C ILE A 95 2.61 7.68 1.51
N THR A 96 2.85 7.48 2.81
CA THR A 96 2.34 8.28 3.93
C THR A 96 3.15 9.56 4.12
N ASN A 97 3.25 10.36 3.06
CA ASN A 97 4.10 11.55 2.99
C ASN A 97 3.28 12.85 2.92
N ASN A 98 3.98 13.99 2.76
CA ASN A 98 3.38 15.31 2.56
C ASN A 98 2.35 15.35 1.41
N HIS A 99 2.61 14.67 0.29
CA HIS A 99 1.66 14.61 -0.83
C HIS A 99 0.38 13.87 -0.44
N CYS A 100 0.46 12.82 0.37
CA CYS A 100 -0.73 12.18 0.92
C CYS A 100 -1.51 13.12 1.84
N LEU A 101 -0.84 13.77 2.79
CA LEU A 101 -1.50 14.72 3.70
C LEU A 101 -2.20 15.87 2.94
N ASN A 102 -1.56 16.38 1.87
CA ASN A 102 -2.17 17.39 1.01
C ASN A 102 -3.43 16.87 0.29
N ARG A 103 -3.42 15.62 -0.21
CA ARG A 103 -4.61 14.99 -0.82
C ARG A 103 -5.73 14.75 0.20
N LEU A 104 -5.37 14.51 1.46
CA LEU A 104 -6.30 14.40 2.58
C LEU A 104 -6.75 15.77 3.12
N HIS A 105 -6.35 16.87 2.46
CA HIS A 105 -6.66 18.25 2.85
C HIS A 105 -6.21 18.62 4.27
N LYS A 106 -5.13 17.98 4.76
CA LYS A 106 -4.55 18.26 6.08
C LYS A 106 -3.51 19.37 6.00
N LYS A 107 -3.59 20.36 6.90
CA LYS A 107 -2.53 21.36 7.09
C LYS A 107 -1.46 20.79 8.03
N PHE A 108 -0.19 21.07 7.75
CA PHE A 108 0.94 20.61 8.58
C PHE A 108 2.14 21.53 8.35
N ASN A 109 2.98 21.68 9.37
CA ASN A 109 4.19 22.51 9.31
C ASN A 109 5.49 21.72 9.54
N ARG A 110 5.43 20.62 10.31
CA ARG A 110 6.61 19.87 10.74
C ARG A 110 6.45 18.41 10.35
N LEU A 111 7.25 17.99 9.36
CA LEU A 111 7.38 16.60 8.93
C LEU A 111 8.85 16.18 9.02
N ILE A 112 9.10 15.05 9.66
CA ILE A 112 10.41 14.42 9.75
C ILE A 112 10.40 13.18 8.87
N VAL A 113 11.48 12.98 8.12
CA VAL A 113 11.70 11.78 7.31
C VAL A 113 12.75 10.92 8.00
N THR A 114 12.44 9.64 8.20
CA THR A 114 13.39 8.64 8.72
C THR A 114 13.82 7.66 7.64
N GLU A 115 14.97 7.03 7.81
CA GLU A 115 15.41 5.97 6.89
C GLU A 115 14.76 4.62 7.20
N GLY A 116 14.48 4.38 8.48
CA GLY A 116 14.02 3.08 8.97
C GLY A 116 12.85 3.16 9.95
N GLU A 117 12.27 1.99 10.20
CA GLU A 117 11.17 1.78 11.15
C GLU A 117 11.58 2.10 12.59
N GLU A 118 12.69 1.52 13.06
CA GLU A 118 13.16 1.70 14.44
C GLU A 118 13.41 3.18 14.78
N GLU A 119 13.95 3.95 13.84
CA GLU A 119 14.16 5.38 14.01
C GLU A 119 12.82 6.14 14.20
N ALA A 120 11.80 5.81 13.39
CA ALA A 120 10.48 6.42 13.52
C ALA A 120 9.82 6.05 14.86
N ILE A 121 9.95 4.80 15.31
CA ILE A 121 9.46 4.34 16.61
C ILE A 121 10.12 5.14 17.74
N LEU A 122 11.45 5.25 17.72
CA LEU A 122 12.19 5.98 18.75
C LEU A 122 11.83 7.47 18.79
N MET A 123 11.61 8.11 17.63
CA MET A 123 11.18 9.51 17.56
C MET A 123 9.81 9.76 18.20
N VAL A 124 8.86 8.82 18.05
CA VAL A 124 7.57 8.94 18.73
C VAL A 124 7.72 8.70 20.23
N LEU A 125 8.47 7.67 20.63
CA LEU A 125 8.63 7.30 22.04
C LEU A 125 9.41 8.34 22.87
N ASN A 126 10.36 9.05 22.27
CA ASN A 126 11.14 10.08 22.96
C ASN A 126 10.51 11.49 22.86
N GLY A 127 9.37 11.64 22.18
CA GLY A 127 8.67 12.91 22.01
C GLY A 127 9.27 13.85 20.96
N THR A 128 10.18 13.37 20.11
CA THR A 128 10.68 14.15 18.95
C THR A 128 9.60 14.32 17.89
N ALA A 129 8.74 13.31 17.73
CA ALA A 129 7.55 13.35 16.89
C ALA A 129 6.31 13.04 17.73
N ASP A 130 5.19 13.69 17.43
CA ASP A 130 3.91 13.49 18.11
C ASP A 130 3.16 12.27 17.57
N ALA A 131 3.33 11.97 16.27
CA ALA A 131 2.75 10.80 15.63
C ALA A 131 3.56 10.32 14.42
N TRP A 132 3.57 9.02 14.18
CA TRP A 132 4.09 8.40 12.97
C TRP A 132 2.94 8.06 12.02
N PHE A 133 2.99 8.60 10.80
CA PHE A 133 2.05 8.27 9.73
C PHE A 133 2.60 7.13 8.86
N THR A 134 1.97 5.97 8.91
CA THR A 134 2.48 4.76 8.26
C THR A 134 1.38 3.78 7.86
N LYS A 135 1.73 2.87 6.96
CA LYS A 135 0.92 1.72 6.58
C LYS A 135 1.36 0.43 7.28
N GLU A 136 2.43 0.49 8.06
CA GLU A 136 2.87 -0.65 8.86
C GLU A 136 1.81 -0.98 9.92
N ASP A 137 1.63 -2.27 10.16
CA ASP A 137 0.71 -2.80 11.14
C ASP A 137 1.50 -3.42 12.31
N ASN A 138 0.86 -3.53 13.47
CA ASN A 138 1.42 -4.21 14.65
C ASN A 138 2.78 -3.64 15.12
N ILE A 139 2.97 -2.33 15.03
CA ILE A 139 4.18 -1.67 15.53
C ILE A 139 4.26 -1.81 17.06
N PRO A 140 5.26 -2.51 17.59
CA PRO A 140 5.38 -2.69 19.03
C PRO A 140 5.56 -1.35 19.74
N ARG A 141 5.00 -1.23 20.96
CA ARG A 141 5.20 -0.09 21.88
C ARG A 141 4.55 1.23 21.44
N LEU A 142 3.91 1.27 20.27
CA LEU A 142 3.11 2.41 19.84
C LEU A 142 1.63 2.03 19.82
N GLN A 143 0.80 3.00 20.16
CA GLN A 143 -0.64 2.89 20.07
C GLN A 143 -1.07 3.30 18.66
N ARG A 144 -1.75 2.39 17.96
CA ARG A 144 -2.42 2.70 16.69
C ARG A 144 -3.73 3.44 16.92
N LEU A 145 -3.92 4.55 16.21
CA LEU A 145 -5.20 5.27 16.18
C LEU A 145 -6.19 4.59 15.21
N PRO A 146 -7.50 4.65 15.47
CA PRO A 146 -8.50 3.85 14.73
C PRO A 146 -8.74 4.32 13.29
N GLN A 147 -8.44 5.59 12.98
CA GLN A 147 -8.65 6.17 11.65
C GLN A 147 -7.81 5.47 10.59
N ARG A 148 -8.39 5.34 9.40
CA ARG A 148 -7.77 4.72 8.22
C ARG A 148 -7.76 5.73 7.09
N PHE A 149 -6.63 5.80 6.40
CA PHE A 149 -6.41 6.73 5.30
C PHE A 149 -5.94 5.99 4.06
N HIS A 150 -6.40 6.44 2.89
CA HIS A 150 -5.89 5.98 1.61
C HIS A 150 -4.91 7.02 1.07
N CYS A 151 -3.62 6.66 1.01
CA CYS A 151 -2.59 7.49 0.41
C CYS A 151 -2.33 7.11 -1.04
N GLU A 152 -2.76 5.92 -1.42
CA GLU A 152 -2.71 5.32 -2.72
C GLU A 152 -4.02 5.51 -3.49
N ASN A 153 -3.96 5.40 -4.82
CA ASN A 153 -5.14 5.38 -5.68
C ASN A 153 -5.88 4.03 -5.56
N VAL A 154 -5.10 2.96 -5.39
CA VAL A 154 -5.51 1.57 -5.23
C VAL A 154 -4.48 0.85 -4.38
N GLY A 155 -4.81 -0.34 -3.85
CA GLY A 155 -3.93 -1.10 -2.97
C GLY A 155 -2.59 -1.58 -3.57
N THR A 156 -1.91 -2.49 -2.86
CA THR A 156 -0.58 -2.98 -3.25
C THR A 156 -0.64 -3.68 -4.61
N SER A 157 0.24 -3.26 -5.51
CA SER A 157 0.28 -3.64 -6.92
C SER A 157 1.71 -4.04 -7.34
N ILE A 158 1.87 -4.50 -8.57
CA ILE A 158 3.17 -4.72 -9.21
C ILE A 158 3.48 -3.47 -10.05
N MET A 159 4.61 -2.83 -9.77
CA MET A 159 5.10 -1.65 -10.48
C MET A 159 5.98 -2.08 -11.66
N THR A 160 5.77 -1.49 -12.82
CA THR A 160 6.47 -1.82 -14.06
C THR A 160 6.99 -0.55 -14.72
N ARG A 161 7.92 -0.70 -15.67
CA ARG A 161 8.29 0.41 -16.56
C ARG A 161 7.02 0.93 -17.26
N LYS A 162 6.97 2.24 -17.49
CA LYS A 162 5.94 2.87 -18.33
C LYS A 162 5.91 2.22 -19.72
N GLY A 163 4.73 1.85 -20.20
CA GLY A 163 4.52 1.11 -21.43
C GLY A 163 4.91 -0.37 -21.37
N GLY A 164 5.21 -0.92 -20.19
CA GLY A 164 5.56 -2.33 -20.02
C GLY A 164 4.36 -3.26 -20.30
N GLU A 165 4.63 -4.45 -20.82
CA GLU A 165 3.56 -5.40 -21.20
C GLU A 165 2.96 -6.16 -20.02
N LEU A 166 3.63 -6.20 -18.86
CA LEU A 166 3.20 -7.03 -17.73
C LEU A 166 1.74 -6.78 -17.30
N PRO A 167 1.26 -5.53 -17.14
CA PRO A 167 -0.12 -5.29 -16.75
C PRO A 167 -1.15 -5.86 -17.74
N SER A 168 -0.83 -5.91 -19.04
CA SER A 168 -1.77 -6.36 -20.08
C SER A 168 -2.20 -7.82 -19.91
N TRP A 169 -1.25 -8.70 -19.57
CA TRP A 169 -1.54 -10.13 -19.38
C TRP A 169 -1.73 -10.46 -17.89
N TRP A 170 -1.07 -9.76 -16.98
CA TRP A 170 -1.22 -10.02 -15.55
C TRP A 170 -2.64 -9.71 -15.08
N ASN A 171 -3.19 -8.56 -15.49
CA ASN A 171 -4.50 -8.13 -15.02
C ASN A 171 -5.61 -9.08 -15.49
N VAL A 172 -5.52 -9.60 -16.72
CA VAL A 172 -6.48 -10.59 -17.25
C VAL A 172 -6.43 -11.88 -16.44
N ALA A 173 -5.24 -12.44 -16.25
CA ALA A 173 -5.07 -13.67 -15.48
C ALA A 173 -5.42 -13.50 -13.99
N PHE A 174 -5.12 -12.33 -13.42
CA PHE A 174 -5.48 -12.02 -12.04
C PHE A 174 -6.99 -11.86 -11.87
N ALA A 175 -7.67 -11.21 -12.82
CA ALA A 175 -9.12 -11.09 -12.82
C ALA A 175 -9.80 -12.47 -12.84
N GLU A 176 -9.34 -13.39 -13.69
CA GLU A 176 -9.82 -14.79 -13.72
C GLU A 176 -9.56 -15.51 -12.38
N PHE A 177 -8.36 -15.37 -11.84
CA PHE A 177 -7.99 -15.98 -10.56
C PHE A 177 -8.84 -15.45 -9.40
N TYR A 178 -9.16 -14.17 -9.44
CA TYR A 178 -9.99 -13.49 -8.46
C TYR A 178 -11.46 -13.89 -8.60
N SER A 179 -12.04 -13.82 -9.79
CA SER A 179 -13.46 -14.07 -10.04
C SER A 179 -13.89 -15.52 -9.76
N THR A 180 -12.96 -16.46 -9.90
CA THR A 180 -13.19 -17.89 -9.57
C THR A 180 -13.09 -18.18 -8.06
N GLY A 181 -12.77 -17.19 -7.23
CA GLY A 181 -12.49 -17.37 -5.81
C GLY A 181 -11.12 -18.01 -5.52
N GLY A 182 -10.33 -18.29 -6.55
CA GLY A 182 -8.99 -18.87 -6.43
C GLY A 182 -8.06 -17.99 -5.60
N TYR A 183 -8.10 -16.67 -5.81
CA TYR A 183 -7.33 -15.70 -5.03
C TYR A 183 -7.69 -15.72 -3.55
N SER A 184 -8.99 -15.72 -3.21
CA SER A 184 -9.46 -15.72 -1.83
C SER A 184 -9.03 -16.99 -1.08
N ASN A 185 -9.13 -18.15 -1.74
CA ASN A 185 -8.65 -19.42 -1.18
C ASN A 185 -7.14 -19.41 -0.99
N PHE A 186 -6.39 -18.96 -2.00
CA PHE A 186 -4.94 -18.84 -1.91
C PHE A 186 -4.53 -17.93 -0.76
N CYS A 187 -5.14 -16.75 -0.62
CA CYS A 187 -4.85 -15.84 0.47
C CYS A 187 -5.07 -16.50 1.85
N LYS A 188 -6.20 -17.18 2.03
CA LYS A 188 -6.52 -17.88 3.28
C LYS A 188 -5.50 -18.98 3.59
N GLU A 189 -5.17 -19.81 2.61
CA GLU A 189 -4.20 -20.90 2.75
C GLU A 189 -2.81 -20.36 3.12
N GLN A 190 -2.34 -19.33 2.43
CA GLN A 190 -1.05 -18.71 2.73
C GLN A 190 -1.06 -18.04 4.11
N GLY A 191 -2.15 -17.38 4.47
CA GLY A 191 -2.28 -16.76 5.79
C GLY A 191 -2.19 -17.77 6.93
N GLN A 192 -2.82 -18.94 6.76
CA GLN A 192 -2.70 -20.05 7.70
C GLN A 192 -1.28 -20.62 7.75
N MET A 193 -0.65 -20.82 6.59
CA MET A 193 0.69 -21.39 6.48
C MET A 193 1.74 -20.51 7.18
N TYR A 194 1.66 -19.20 7.02
CA TYR A 194 2.62 -18.26 7.59
C TYR A 194 2.19 -17.67 8.94
N ASN A 195 1.01 -18.04 9.46
CA ASN A 195 0.40 -17.43 10.64
C ASN A 195 0.33 -15.89 10.54
N VAL A 196 -0.10 -15.40 9.37
CA VAL A 196 -0.22 -13.98 9.04
C VAL A 196 -1.61 -13.71 8.50
N ASN A 197 -2.25 -12.64 8.95
CA ASN A 197 -3.47 -12.15 8.31
C ASN A 197 -3.09 -11.17 7.19
N PHE A 198 -2.97 -11.67 5.96
CA PHE A 198 -2.67 -10.81 4.82
C PHE A 198 -3.84 -9.87 4.53
N PRO A 199 -3.57 -8.58 4.22
CA PRO A 199 -4.61 -7.61 3.84
C PRO A 199 -5.07 -7.89 2.41
N CYS A 200 -5.73 -9.02 2.19
CA CYS A 200 -6.18 -9.42 0.86
C CYS A 200 -7.39 -8.62 0.41
N LEU A 201 -7.60 -8.59 -0.91
CA LEU A 201 -8.85 -8.09 -1.46
C LEU A 201 -10.01 -8.94 -0.94
N GLU A 202 -11.14 -8.30 -0.67
CA GLU A 202 -12.38 -9.01 -0.37
C GLU A 202 -12.71 -9.95 -1.55
N GLY A 203 -13.35 -11.09 -1.29
CA GLY A 203 -13.73 -11.98 -2.40
C GLY A 203 -14.76 -11.32 -3.31
N PRO A 204 -14.92 -11.79 -4.57
CA PRO A 204 -16.05 -11.37 -5.37
C PRO A 204 -17.33 -11.61 -4.55
N GLU A 205 -18.15 -10.57 -4.38
CA GLU A 205 -19.48 -10.75 -3.80
C GLU A 205 -20.13 -11.92 -4.53
N LYS A 206 -20.60 -12.93 -3.79
CA LYS A 206 -21.43 -13.97 -4.41
C LYS A 206 -22.58 -13.21 -5.04
N SER A 207 -22.58 -13.09 -6.36
CA SER A 207 -23.69 -12.54 -7.12
C SER A 207 -24.93 -13.16 -6.51
N ALA A 208 -25.78 -12.33 -5.90
CA ALA A 208 -27.02 -12.75 -5.30
C ALA A 208 -27.66 -13.78 -6.23
N GLU A 209 -27.94 -14.97 -5.70
CA GLU A 209 -28.69 -16.00 -6.40
C GLU A 209 -29.79 -15.30 -7.18
N LEU A 210 -29.74 -15.43 -8.51
CA LEU A 210 -30.84 -15.11 -9.39
C LEU A 210 -32.06 -15.77 -8.74
N LYS A 211 -32.92 -14.95 -8.12
CA LYS A 211 -34.27 -15.38 -7.78
C LYS A 211 -34.88 -15.76 -9.11
N GLU A 212 -34.94 -17.06 -9.36
CA GLU A 212 -35.69 -17.64 -10.45
C GLU A 212 -37.04 -16.93 -10.48
N GLY A 213 -37.32 -16.29 -11.60
CA GLY A 213 -38.56 -15.60 -11.83
C GLY A 213 -39.71 -16.56 -11.57
N THR A 214 -40.51 -16.23 -10.57
CA THR A 214 -41.87 -16.72 -10.50
C THR A 214 -42.62 -16.03 -11.65
N ILE A 215 -42.67 -16.70 -12.80
CA ILE A 215 -43.68 -16.43 -13.81
C ILE A 215 -44.99 -16.97 -13.22
N GLU A 216 -45.77 -16.10 -12.59
CA GLU A 216 -47.21 -16.32 -12.44
C GLU A 216 -47.92 -15.23 -13.23
N GLY A 217 -48.43 -15.65 -14.39
CA GLY A 217 -49.52 -14.93 -15.03
C GLY A 217 -50.82 -15.26 -14.32
N PHE A 218 -51.63 -14.24 -14.05
CA PHE A 218 -53.07 -14.17 -14.30
C PHE A 218 -53.48 -12.69 -14.32
#